data_AF-A0A7Y1YRV6-F1
#
_entry.id   AF-A0A7Y1YRV6-F1
#
_cell.length_a   1.000
_cell.length_b   1.000
_cell.length_c   1.000
_cell.angle_alpha   90.00
_cell.angle_beta   90.00
_cell.angle_gamma   90.00
#
_symmetry.space_group_name_H-M   'P 1'
#
loop_
_entity.id
_entity.type
_entity.pdbx_description
1 polymer ?
#
loop_
_entity_poly.entity_id
_entity_poly.type
_entity_poly.pdbx_seq_one_letter_code
_entity_poly.pdbx_strand_id
1 'polypeptide(L)'
;MNRRQFLGGLASTVAAASIKLPISPYADESGLKITSVEAFPIKLWNRSNQGALPSFASDYDPERWRYRGKFSQLTSAIIVIIKTDQGIIGYGLGAGGSVAREIIHGHLRHLLIGTNPLNVELLWDQMYTSSIAYGRRGVFIMALSGVDNALWDVLGKHAAQPVYRLLGGTTKEKIPIYQTVINETTTDAALSMG
;
A
#
# COMPACT_ATOMS: atom_id res chain seq x y z
N MET A 1 -34.62 -1.38 -40.70
CA MET A 1 -34.65 -2.85 -40.64
C MET A 1 -33.78 -3.31 -39.47
N ASN A 2 -34.32 -4.13 -38.58
CA ASN A 2 -34.04 -4.18 -37.13
C ASN A 2 -32.87 -5.11 -36.74
N ARG A 3 -31.99 -4.69 -35.81
CA ARG A 3 -30.88 -5.44 -35.18
C ARG A 3 -31.35 -6.54 -34.19
N ARG A 4 -32.51 -7.17 -34.41
CA ARG A 4 -33.19 -8.05 -33.42
C ARG A 4 -33.26 -9.54 -33.79
N GLN A 5 -32.51 -10.01 -34.79
CA GLN A 5 -32.65 -11.41 -35.28
C GLN A 5 -31.43 -12.32 -35.09
N PHE A 6 -30.37 -11.89 -34.38
CA PHE A 6 -29.18 -12.74 -34.19
C PHE A 6 -29.13 -13.53 -32.86
N LEU A 7 -30.16 -13.44 -32.00
CA LEU A 7 -30.18 -14.12 -30.70
C LEU A 7 -31.35 -15.11 -30.54
N GLY A 8 -31.92 -15.59 -31.65
CA GLY A 8 -33.16 -16.38 -31.66
C GLY A 8 -33.01 -17.90 -31.64
N GLY A 9 -31.86 -18.47 -31.29
CA GLY A 9 -31.69 -19.92 -31.41
C GLY A 9 -30.60 -20.47 -30.50
N LEU A 10 -30.98 -20.73 -29.25
CA LEU A 10 -30.56 -21.86 -28.40
C LEU A 10 -31.10 -21.64 -26.98
N ALA A 11 -32.43 -21.59 -26.87
CA ALA A 11 -33.11 -21.86 -25.61
C ALA A 11 -33.33 -23.39 -25.53
N SER A 12 -32.35 -24.11 -25.00
CA SER A 12 -32.55 -25.49 -24.56
C SER A 12 -32.06 -25.62 -23.13
N THR A 13 -33.03 -25.57 -22.21
CA THR A 13 -33.02 -26.22 -20.89
C THR A 13 -31.69 -26.19 -20.13
N VAL A 14 -31.46 -25.12 -19.38
CA VAL A 14 -30.75 -25.24 -18.10
C VAL A 14 -31.69 -24.71 -17.04
N ALA A 15 -32.15 -25.63 -16.20
CA ALA A 15 -32.92 -25.34 -15.01
C ALA A 15 -32.27 -24.19 -14.23
N ALA A 16 -33.10 -23.35 -13.62
CA ALA A 16 -32.69 -22.30 -12.71
C ALA A 16 -31.91 -22.88 -11.52
N ALA A 17 -30.63 -23.15 -11.71
CA ALA A 17 -29.66 -23.10 -10.65
C ALA A 17 -29.32 -21.62 -10.52
N SER A 18 -29.85 -20.97 -9.48
CA SER A 18 -29.27 -19.75 -8.97
C SER A 18 -27.77 -20.01 -8.83
N ILE A 19 -26.98 -19.53 -9.79
CA ILE A 19 -25.54 -19.49 -9.65
C ILE A 19 -25.35 -18.51 -8.51
N LYS A 20 -25.31 -19.03 -7.28
CA LYS A 20 -24.58 -18.37 -6.21
C LYS A 20 -23.19 -18.21 -6.79
N LEU A 21 -22.90 -17.00 -7.29
CA LEU A 21 -21.54 -16.57 -7.53
C LEU A 21 -20.72 -17.11 -6.36
N PRO A 22 -19.57 -17.77 -6.60
CA PRO A 22 -18.78 -18.29 -5.50
C PRO A 22 -18.60 -17.14 -4.54
N ILE A 23 -19.24 -17.28 -3.38
CA ILE A 23 -19.05 -16.41 -2.24
C ILE A 23 -17.54 -16.39 -2.11
N SER A 24 -16.95 -15.19 -2.21
CA SER A 24 -15.50 -15.00 -2.05
C SER A 24 -15.04 -15.94 -0.93
N PRO A 25 -13.96 -16.73 -1.09
CA PRO A 25 -13.47 -17.58 -0.01
C PRO A 25 -13.09 -16.78 1.26
N TYR A 26 -13.15 -15.45 1.19
CA TYR A 26 -12.97 -14.48 2.26
C TYR A 26 -14.25 -13.74 2.68
N ALA A 27 -15.44 -14.15 2.24
CA ALA A 27 -16.69 -13.64 2.80
C ALA A 27 -16.81 -14.16 4.24
N ASP A 28 -16.14 -13.44 5.10
CA ASP A 28 -15.84 -13.88 6.43
C ASP A 28 -16.94 -13.43 7.41
N GLU A 29 -17.38 -14.41 8.21
CA GLU A 29 -18.36 -14.27 9.30
C GLU A 29 -17.71 -13.79 10.62
N SER A 30 -16.39 -13.57 10.68
CA SER A 30 -15.68 -13.16 11.92
C SER A 30 -16.21 -11.86 12.54
N GLY A 31 -16.89 -11.03 11.74
CA GLY A 31 -17.42 -9.74 12.16
C GLY A 31 -16.35 -8.70 12.46
N LEU A 32 -15.07 -8.99 12.18
CA LEU A 32 -13.94 -8.10 12.42
C LEU A 32 -14.10 -6.79 11.65
N LYS A 33 -13.91 -5.66 12.33
CA LYS A 33 -14.05 -4.33 11.72
C LYS A 33 -12.87 -3.44 12.03
N ILE A 34 -12.48 -2.64 11.04
CA ILE A 34 -11.48 -1.58 11.21
C ILE A 34 -12.10 -0.44 12.03
N THR A 35 -11.46 -0.09 13.15
CA THR A 35 -11.90 0.98 14.07
C THR A 35 -11.07 2.26 13.91
N SER A 36 -9.80 2.13 13.53
CA SER A 36 -8.94 3.29 13.28
C SER A 36 -7.91 3.01 12.19
N VAL A 37 -7.63 4.03 11.38
CA VAL A 37 -6.51 4.06 10.44
C VAL A 37 -5.72 5.34 10.70
N GLU A 38 -4.49 5.19 11.13
CA GLU A 38 -3.57 6.29 11.46
C GLU A 38 -2.29 6.17 10.65
N ALA A 39 -1.62 7.30 10.41
CA ALA A 39 -0.43 7.36 9.58
C ALA A 39 0.53 8.39 10.15
N PHE A 40 1.79 7.99 10.33
CA PHE A 40 2.83 8.80 10.94
C PHE A 40 4.01 8.92 9.98
N PRO A 41 4.36 10.15 9.53
CA PRO A 41 5.54 10.36 8.72
C PRO A 41 6.79 10.16 9.57
N ILE A 42 7.71 9.35 9.06
CA ILE A 42 9.00 9.07 9.68
C ILE A 42 10.09 9.73 8.85
N LYS A 43 10.91 10.50 9.56
CA LYS A 43 12.13 11.06 9.00
C LYS A 43 13.18 9.98 8.96
N LEU A 44 13.30 9.33 7.81
CA LEU A 44 14.48 8.55 7.49
C LEU A 44 15.53 9.55 6.99
N TRP A 45 16.63 9.68 7.72
CA TRP A 45 17.79 10.57 7.50
C TRP A 45 17.76 11.96 8.14
N ASN A 46 18.88 12.31 8.78
CA ASN A 46 19.20 13.63 9.35
C ASN A 46 19.56 14.66 8.25
N ARG A 47 18.81 14.66 7.14
CA ARG A 47 19.05 15.50 5.94
C ARG A 47 18.04 16.64 5.78
N SER A 48 17.10 16.80 6.70
CA SER A 48 16.15 17.92 6.73
C SER A 48 16.37 18.73 8.01
N ASN A 49 16.48 20.06 7.90
CA ASN A 49 16.73 20.99 9.00
C ASN A 49 15.52 21.11 9.97
N GLN A 50 15.10 20.01 10.59
CA GLN A 50 14.18 20.01 11.74
C GLN A 50 12.83 20.74 11.53
N GLY A 51 12.38 20.95 10.28
CA GLY A 51 11.17 21.72 10.00
C GLY A 51 11.39 23.24 9.91
N ALA A 52 12.63 23.71 9.99
CA ALA A 52 12.99 25.06 9.57
C ALA A 52 12.80 25.19 8.06
N LEU A 53 12.16 26.28 7.64
CA LEU A 53 12.06 26.62 6.23
C LEU A 53 13.47 26.83 5.67
N PRO A 54 13.81 26.22 4.52
CA PRO A 54 15.11 26.43 3.94
C PRO A 54 15.27 27.88 3.48
N SER A 55 16.43 28.48 3.77
CA SER A 55 16.81 29.79 3.25
C SER A 55 17.58 29.65 1.94
N PHE A 56 17.31 30.58 1.02
CA PHE A 56 17.92 30.68 -0.31
C PHE A 56 18.50 32.08 -0.49
N ALA A 57 19.57 32.17 -1.28
CA ALA A 57 20.22 33.45 -1.53
C ALA A 57 19.42 34.34 -2.50
N SER A 58 18.59 33.75 -3.36
CA SER A 58 17.70 34.45 -4.29
C SER A 58 16.57 33.53 -4.76
N ASP A 59 15.62 34.06 -5.53
CA ASP A 59 14.60 33.25 -6.20
C ASP A 59 15.16 32.33 -7.29
N TYR A 60 16.36 32.63 -7.79
CA TYR A 60 17.07 31.84 -8.80
C TYR A 60 18.18 30.96 -8.20
N ASP A 61 18.16 30.73 -6.88
CA ASP A 61 19.11 29.84 -6.23
C ASP A 61 18.95 28.40 -6.78
N PRO A 62 19.96 27.82 -7.45
CA PRO A 62 19.85 26.50 -8.06
C PRO A 62 19.57 25.38 -7.04
N GLU A 63 19.84 25.60 -5.75
CA GLU A 63 19.52 24.65 -4.68
C GLU A 63 18.01 24.58 -4.36
N ARG A 64 17.20 25.51 -4.88
CA ARG A 64 15.76 25.60 -4.63
C ARG A 64 14.95 24.48 -5.31
N TRP A 65 15.29 24.11 -6.54
CA TRP A 65 14.56 23.10 -7.34
C TRP A 65 15.37 21.84 -7.64
N ARG A 66 16.53 21.67 -6.98
CA ARG A 66 17.37 20.49 -7.15
C ARG A 66 16.74 19.25 -6.54
N TYR A 67 16.86 18.12 -7.24
CA TYR A 67 16.61 16.81 -6.66
C TYR A 67 17.57 16.60 -5.48
N ARG A 68 17.02 16.28 -4.30
CA ARG A 68 17.74 16.28 -3.00
C ARG A 68 18.19 17.66 -2.47
N GLY A 69 17.72 18.77 -3.05
CA GLY A 69 17.94 20.12 -2.53
C GLY A 69 17.20 20.36 -1.21
N LYS A 70 17.35 21.55 -0.62
CA LYS A 70 16.81 21.84 0.73
C LYS A 70 15.27 21.76 0.83
N PHE A 71 14.55 21.96 -0.28
CA PHE A 71 13.10 21.75 -0.38
C PHE A 71 12.69 20.32 -0.72
N SER A 72 13.63 19.47 -1.10
CA SER A 72 13.35 18.08 -1.41
C SER A 72 12.82 17.43 -0.14
N GLN A 73 11.50 17.25 -0.09
CA GLN A 73 10.89 16.23 0.75
C GLN A 73 11.32 14.89 0.15
N LEU A 74 12.59 14.53 0.39
CA LEU A 74 13.08 13.18 0.18
C LEU A 74 12.06 12.24 0.81
N THR A 75 11.81 11.13 0.12
CA THR A 75 10.84 10.09 0.46
C THR A 75 10.96 9.73 1.95
N SER A 76 10.21 10.45 2.77
CA SER A 76 10.02 10.11 4.17
C SER A 76 9.16 8.86 4.15
N ALA A 77 9.58 7.86 4.92
CA ALA A 77 8.71 6.73 5.13
C ALA A 77 7.46 7.19 5.88
N ILE A 78 6.42 6.40 5.78
CA ILE A 78 5.25 6.51 6.64
C ILE A 78 5.06 5.16 7.33
N ILE A 79 4.68 5.19 8.61
CA ILE A 79 4.10 4.03 9.26
C ILE A 79 2.59 4.21 9.29
N VAL A 80 1.88 3.21 8.78
CA VAL A 80 0.43 3.10 8.84
C VAL A 80 0.07 2.11 9.95
N ILE A 81 -0.89 2.49 10.78
CA ILE A 81 -1.40 1.67 11.87
C ILE A 81 -2.90 1.48 11.66
N ILE A 82 -3.33 0.23 11.54
CA ILE A 82 -4.74 -0.15 11.44
C ILE A 82 -5.10 -0.90 12.72
N LYS A 83 -6.13 -0.44 13.43
CA LYS A 83 -6.67 -1.12 14.62
C LYS A 83 -8.04 -1.71 14.28
N THR A 84 -8.32 -2.87 14.84
CA THR A 84 -9.62 -3.53 14.73
C THR A 84 -10.39 -3.48 16.05
N ASP A 85 -11.67 -3.81 16.00
CA ASP A 85 -12.56 -3.94 17.17
C ASP A 85 -12.21 -5.12 18.07
N GLN A 86 -11.56 -6.16 17.53
CA GLN A 86 -11.05 -7.31 18.30
C GLN A 86 -9.62 -7.10 18.84
N GLY A 87 -9.10 -5.88 18.79
CA GLY A 87 -7.79 -5.54 19.38
C GLY A 87 -6.58 -5.96 18.53
N ILE A 88 -6.78 -6.43 17.31
CA ILE A 88 -5.68 -6.72 16.37
C ILE A 88 -5.18 -5.39 15.80
N ILE A 89 -3.86 -5.22 15.80
CA ILE A 89 -3.21 -4.02 15.28
C ILE A 89 -2.26 -4.43 14.16
N GLY A 90 -2.50 -3.94 12.95
CA GLY A 90 -1.62 -4.10 11.79
C GLY A 90 -0.72 -2.89 11.59
N TYR A 91 0.51 -3.15 11.15
CA TYR A 91 1.52 -2.15 10.84
C TYR A 91 1.95 -2.28 9.39
N GLY A 92 1.99 -1.15 8.68
CA GLY A 92 2.44 -1.09 7.30
C GLY A 92 3.46 0.01 7.09
N LEU A 93 4.52 -0.31 6.35
CA LEU A 93 5.52 0.67 5.92
C LEU A 93 5.17 1.15 4.50
N GLY A 94 5.13 2.46 4.32
CA GLY A 94 4.97 3.11 3.02
C GLY A 94 5.96 4.25 2.83
N ALA A 95 5.78 5.01 1.76
CA ALA A 95 6.58 6.19 1.45
C ALA A 95 5.68 7.39 1.10
N GLY A 96 6.30 8.56 0.94
CA GLY A 96 5.60 9.78 0.51
C GLY A 96 5.30 10.78 1.63
N GLY A 97 5.82 10.55 2.83
CA GLY A 97 5.88 11.55 3.89
C GLY A 97 4.53 12.12 4.32
N SER A 98 4.52 13.43 4.59
CA SER A 98 3.31 14.15 5.01
C SER A 98 2.21 14.11 3.94
N VAL A 99 2.56 14.15 2.66
CA VAL A 99 1.56 14.08 1.57
C VAL A 99 0.84 12.73 1.57
N ALA A 100 1.58 11.63 1.75
CA ALA A 100 0.97 10.30 1.85
C ALA A 100 0.09 10.17 3.10
N ARG A 101 0.48 10.77 4.24
CA ARG A 101 -0.37 10.87 5.44
C ARG A 101 -1.70 11.55 5.13
N GLU A 102 -1.68 12.71 4.47
CA GLU A 102 -2.90 13.45 4.13
C GLU A 102 -3.82 12.65 3.19
N ILE A 103 -3.25 11.88 2.26
CA ILE A 103 -4.03 10.97 1.41
C ILE A 103 -4.70 9.88 2.25
N ILE A 104 -3.97 9.30 3.21
CA ILE A 104 -4.53 8.25 4.07
C ILE A 104 -5.64 8.82 4.94
N HIS A 105 -5.42 9.95 5.61
CA HIS A 105 -6.40 10.53 6.54
C HIS A 105 -7.58 11.16 5.82
N GLY A 106 -7.34 11.86 4.70
CA GLY A 106 -8.34 12.58 3.93
C GLY A 106 -9.14 11.70 2.98
N HIS A 107 -8.61 10.55 2.54
CA HIS A 107 -9.29 9.70 1.57
C HIS A 107 -9.38 8.23 2.01
N LEU A 108 -8.25 7.51 2.09
CA LEU A 108 -8.27 6.05 2.26
C LEU A 108 -8.96 5.60 3.55
N ARG A 109 -8.75 6.34 4.66
CA ARG A 109 -9.40 6.08 5.95
C ARG A 109 -10.92 6.03 5.84
N HIS A 110 -11.53 6.91 5.05
CA HIS A 110 -12.99 6.97 4.91
C HIS A 110 -13.57 5.72 4.23
N LEU A 111 -12.77 5.04 3.39
CA LEU A 111 -13.17 3.80 2.72
C LEU A 111 -13.00 2.56 3.62
N LEU A 112 -12.11 2.64 4.61
CA LEU A 112 -11.71 1.49 5.42
C LEU A 112 -12.45 1.38 6.75
N ILE A 113 -12.85 2.50 7.36
CA ILE A 113 -13.50 2.46 8.68
C ILE A 113 -14.81 1.67 8.62
N GLY A 114 -14.96 0.70 9.52
CA GLY A 114 -16.14 -0.16 9.62
C GLY A 114 -16.18 -1.32 8.62
N THR A 115 -15.20 -1.44 7.73
CA THR A 115 -15.09 -2.59 6.81
C THR A 115 -14.34 -3.75 7.45
N ASN A 116 -14.52 -4.94 6.86
CA ASN A 116 -13.77 -6.13 7.25
C ASN A 116 -12.35 -6.07 6.64
N PRO A 117 -11.28 -6.02 7.47
CA PRO A 117 -9.90 -5.92 6.97
C PRO A 117 -9.41 -7.17 6.25
N LEU A 118 -10.11 -8.31 6.36
CA LEU A 118 -9.72 -9.58 5.74
C LEU A 118 -10.04 -9.62 4.25
N ASN A 119 -10.87 -8.69 3.76
CA ASN A 119 -11.17 -8.50 2.34
C ASN A 119 -10.08 -7.68 1.63
N VAL A 120 -8.80 -8.05 1.80
CA VAL A 120 -7.64 -7.23 1.38
C VAL A 120 -7.72 -6.84 -0.09
N GLU A 121 -7.93 -7.80 -1.00
CA GLU A 121 -8.02 -7.57 -2.45
C GLU A 121 -9.18 -6.63 -2.84
N LEU A 122 -10.34 -6.79 -2.21
CA LEU A 122 -11.50 -5.94 -2.44
C LEU A 122 -11.22 -4.51 -2.00
N LEU A 123 -10.65 -4.35 -0.80
CA LEU A 123 -10.31 -3.03 -0.27
C LEU A 123 -9.23 -2.36 -1.13
N TRP A 124 -8.25 -3.12 -1.60
CA TRP A 124 -7.22 -2.63 -2.52
C TRP A 124 -7.86 -2.10 -3.81
N ASP A 125 -8.73 -2.87 -4.46
CA ASP A 125 -9.39 -2.48 -5.71
C ASP A 125 -10.29 -1.25 -5.53
N GLN A 126 -11.06 -1.18 -4.43
CA GLN A 126 -11.88 -0.02 -4.10
C GLN A 126 -11.04 1.23 -3.87
N MET A 127 -9.97 1.13 -3.08
CA MET A 127 -9.04 2.23 -2.84
C MET A 127 -8.35 2.70 -4.13
N TYR A 128 -7.89 1.77 -4.96
CA TYR A 128 -7.26 2.10 -6.24
C TYR A 128 -8.26 2.78 -7.19
N THR A 129 -9.43 2.18 -7.39
CA THR A 129 -10.47 2.66 -8.31
C THR A 129 -11.01 4.03 -7.89
N SER A 130 -11.19 4.27 -6.58
CA SER A 130 -11.61 5.58 -6.04
C SER A 130 -10.65 6.73 -6.41
N SER A 131 -9.42 6.41 -6.76
CA SER A 131 -8.35 7.37 -7.03
C SER A 131 -8.00 7.51 -8.50
N ILE A 132 -8.65 6.79 -9.42
CA ILE A 132 -8.25 6.71 -10.83
C ILE A 132 -7.99 8.07 -11.50
N ALA A 133 -8.73 9.11 -11.10
CA ALA A 133 -8.57 10.45 -11.64
C ALA A 133 -7.23 11.13 -11.29
N TYR A 134 -6.58 10.77 -10.18
CA TYR A 134 -5.38 11.47 -9.68
C TYR A 134 -4.31 10.58 -9.03
N GLY A 135 -4.58 9.29 -8.82
CA GLY A 135 -3.83 8.41 -7.94
C GLY A 135 -3.22 7.17 -8.61
N ARG A 136 -3.32 7.03 -9.94
CA ARG A 136 -2.85 5.84 -10.67
C ARG A 136 -1.35 5.54 -10.51
N ARG A 137 -0.55 6.54 -10.13
CA ARG A 137 0.91 6.47 -9.94
C ARG A 137 1.36 7.47 -8.88
N GLY A 138 2.62 7.37 -8.46
CA GLY A 138 3.26 8.36 -7.59
C GLY A 138 2.82 8.23 -6.14
N VAL A 139 2.62 9.39 -5.47
CA VAL A 139 2.44 9.45 -4.02
C VAL A 139 1.20 8.72 -3.51
N PHE A 140 0.13 8.67 -4.30
CA PHE A 140 -1.07 7.94 -3.93
C PHE A 140 -0.80 6.43 -3.81
N ILE A 141 -0.12 5.84 -4.79
CA ILE A 141 0.25 4.41 -4.74
C ILE A 141 1.22 4.13 -3.59
N MET A 142 2.13 5.06 -3.27
CA MET A 142 3.01 4.93 -2.10
C MET A 142 2.25 4.96 -0.77
N ALA A 143 1.15 5.73 -0.69
CA ALA A 143 0.27 5.76 0.47
C ALA A 143 -0.57 4.48 0.56
N LEU A 144 -1.14 4.06 -0.56
CA LEU A 144 -1.95 2.85 -0.70
C LEU A 144 -1.14 1.59 -0.35
N SER A 145 0.13 1.50 -0.75
CA SER A 145 0.99 0.36 -0.38
C SER A 145 1.25 0.30 1.13
N GLY A 146 1.38 1.44 1.81
CA GLY A 146 1.50 1.49 3.27
C GLY A 146 0.26 0.93 3.97
N VAL A 147 -0.93 1.24 3.46
CA VAL A 147 -2.19 0.70 3.96
C VAL A 147 -2.31 -0.80 3.67
N ASP A 148 -2.00 -1.23 2.45
CA ASP A 148 -2.05 -2.63 2.03
C ASP A 148 -1.15 -3.52 2.89
N ASN A 149 0.08 -3.09 3.14
CA ASN A 149 1.00 -3.78 4.05
C ASN A 149 0.40 -3.95 5.47
N ALA A 150 -0.30 -2.94 5.98
CA ALA A 150 -0.94 -3.00 7.29
C ALA A 150 -2.14 -3.97 7.30
N LEU A 151 -2.92 -4.04 6.21
CA LEU A 151 -4.02 -5.00 6.05
C LEU A 151 -3.50 -6.44 6.02
N TRP A 152 -2.42 -6.70 5.27
CA TRP A 152 -1.77 -8.01 5.26
C TRP A 152 -1.22 -8.42 6.63
N ASP A 153 -0.69 -7.47 7.41
CA ASP A 153 -0.26 -7.73 8.80
C ASP A 153 -1.45 -8.04 9.72
N VAL A 154 -2.59 -7.34 9.58
CA VAL A 154 -3.84 -7.71 10.30
C VAL A 154 -4.27 -9.12 9.93
N LEU A 155 -4.29 -9.45 8.64
CA LEU A 155 -4.71 -10.77 8.14
C LEU A 155 -3.79 -11.88 8.67
N GLY A 156 -2.47 -11.68 8.64
CA GLY A 156 -1.50 -12.63 9.20
C GLY A 156 -1.68 -12.85 10.70
N LYS A 157 -1.88 -11.77 11.47
CA LYS A 157 -2.15 -11.83 12.91
C LYS A 157 -3.48 -12.51 13.23
N HIS A 158 -4.53 -12.21 12.48
CA HIS A 158 -5.84 -12.85 12.63
C HIS A 158 -5.76 -14.35 12.35
N ALA A 159 -5.05 -14.75 11.28
CA ALA A 159 -4.86 -16.15 10.92
C ALA A 159 -3.81 -16.88 11.79
N ALA A 160 -3.10 -16.17 12.67
CA ALA A 160 -1.92 -16.67 13.40
C ALA A 160 -0.90 -17.35 12.45
N GLN A 161 -0.71 -16.80 11.25
CA GLN A 161 0.22 -17.30 10.24
C GLN A 161 1.12 -16.19 9.72
N PRO A 162 2.38 -16.48 9.40
CA PRO A 162 3.20 -15.54 8.65
C PRO A 162 2.62 -15.31 7.24
N VAL A 163 2.68 -14.07 6.76
CA VAL A 163 2.05 -13.64 5.49
C VAL A 163 2.49 -14.50 4.29
N TYR A 164 3.75 -14.92 4.21
CA TYR A 164 4.22 -15.76 3.11
C TYR A 164 3.47 -17.10 3.00
N ARG A 165 2.94 -17.65 4.11
CA ARG A 165 2.11 -18.86 4.09
C ARG A 165 0.74 -18.59 3.47
N LEU A 166 0.19 -17.41 3.70
CA LEU A 166 -1.06 -16.97 3.10
C LEU A 166 -0.91 -16.72 1.59
N LEU A 167 0.28 -16.30 1.16
CA LEU A 167 0.61 -16.02 -0.25
C LEU A 167 1.04 -17.26 -1.07
N GLY A 168 0.87 -18.48 -0.54
CA GLY A 168 1.18 -19.73 -1.25
C GLY A 168 2.30 -20.57 -0.65
N GLY A 169 2.87 -20.18 0.49
CA GLY A 169 3.79 -21.02 1.26
C GLY A 169 5.26 -20.91 0.85
N THR A 170 6.05 -21.87 1.33
CA THR A 170 7.50 -21.89 1.14
C THR A 170 7.85 -22.39 -0.26
N THR A 171 8.49 -21.55 -1.08
CA THR A 171 9.05 -21.97 -2.38
C THR A 171 10.54 -22.31 -2.31
N LYS A 172 11.26 -21.76 -1.32
CA LYS A 172 12.70 -21.96 -1.10
C LYS A 172 13.00 -21.97 0.39
N GLU A 173 13.96 -22.78 0.82
CA GLU A 173 14.40 -22.82 2.23
C GLU A 173 15.18 -21.57 2.65
N LYS A 174 15.93 -20.95 1.71
CA LYS A 174 16.72 -19.73 1.94
C LYS A 174 16.58 -18.78 0.75
N ILE A 175 16.54 -17.48 1.04
CA ILE A 175 16.46 -16.42 0.04
C ILE A 175 17.86 -15.79 -0.11
N PRO A 176 18.53 -15.89 -1.28
CA PRO A 176 19.79 -15.21 -1.51
C PRO A 176 19.58 -13.69 -1.57
N ILE A 177 20.49 -12.94 -0.94
CA ILE A 177 20.47 -11.47 -0.93
C ILE A 177 21.68 -10.92 -1.69
N TYR A 178 21.55 -9.74 -2.27
CA TYR A 178 22.67 -8.97 -2.83
C TYR A 178 22.74 -7.61 -2.12
N GLN A 179 23.94 -7.08 -1.96
CA GLN A 179 24.15 -5.82 -1.25
C GLN A 179 24.12 -4.66 -2.23
N THR A 180 23.23 -3.69 -2.00
CA THR A 180 23.21 -2.42 -2.73
C THR A 180 23.92 -1.36 -1.89
N VAL A 181 25.06 -0.86 -2.38
CA VAL A 181 25.84 0.22 -1.75
C VAL A 181 25.96 1.41 -2.68
N ILE A 182 25.97 2.60 -2.09
CA ILE A 182 26.28 3.87 -2.77
C ILE A 182 27.66 4.31 -2.29
N ASN A 183 28.69 4.08 -3.11
CA ASN A 183 30.08 4.37 -2.74
C ASN A 183 30.37 5.87 -2.78
N GLU A 184 31.05 6.39 -1.76
CA GLU A 184 32.04 7.46 -1.97
C GLU A 184 33.49 6.97 -1.76
N THR A 185 33.74 5.82 -1.11
CA THR A 185 35.13 5.36 -0.83
C THR A 185 35.36 3.84 -0.81
N THR A 186 34.38 2.98 -1.10
CA THR A 186 34.47 1.53 -0.83
C THR A 186 34.44 0.65 -2.08
N THR A 187 35.11 1.06 -3.16
CA THR A 187 35.32 0.14 -4.30
C THR A 187 36.51 -0.79 -4.03
N ASP A 188 37.53 -0.34 -3.29
CA ASP A 188 38.75 -1.14 -3.06
C ASP A 188 38.60 -2.19 -1.94
N ALA A 189 37.82 -1.92 -0.89
CA ALA A 189 37.63 -2.87 0.21
C ALA A 189 36.68 -4.03 -0.12
N ALA A 190 35.78 -3.86 -1.11
CA ALA A 190 34.88 -4.91 -1.56
C ALA A 190 35.57 -5.94 -2.47
N LEU A 191 36.69 -5.57 -3.12
CA LEU A 191 37.47 -6.44 -3.98
C LEU A 191 38.59 -7.21 -3.24
N SER A 192 38.93 -6.80 -2.01
CA SER A 192 40.01 -7.42 -1.22
C SER A 192 39.54 -8.51 -0.23
N MET A 193 38.25 -8.86 -0.22
CA MET A 193 37.68 -9.91 0.62
C MET A 193 37.13 -11.11 -0.18
N GLY A 194 37.57 -11.25 -1.44
CA GLY A 194 37.36 -12.43 -2.28
C GLY A 194 38.58 -13.33 -2.31
#